data_AF-A0A210QW67-F1
#
_entry.id   AF-A0A210QW67-F1
#
_cell.length_a   1.000
_cell.length_b   1.000
_cell.length_c   1.000
_cell.angle_alpha   90.00
_cell.angle_beta   90.00
_cell.angle_gamma   90.00
#
_symmetry.space_group_name_H-M   'P 1'
#
loop_
_entity.id
_entity.type
_entity.pdbx_description
1 polymer ?
#
loop_
_entity_poly.entity_id
_entity_poly.type
_entity_poly.pdbx_seq_one_letter_code
_entity_poly.pdbx_strand_id
1 'polypeptide(L)'
;MDLAMRRMESKLDTVIRILSQLREMNINSSPPATPVDFLGPLPDLPEESEETTFLDIPAQYRFPVSEIRKIHAHSTGSGNFAKNIVVKIFPELFTSCNVRLGYSYFGGGVLAKKELDPVRKTYLERYVLFFHPELRDQNIWKYSIVPKVNEFLRRGARKAGTEL
;
A
#
# COMPACT_ATOMS: atom_id res chain seq x y z
N MET A 1 0.79 26.58 17.64
CA MET A 1 0.57 25.87 16.36
C MET A 1 0.55 26.89 15.25
N ASP A 2 1.39 26.67 14.24
CA ASP A 2 1.72 27.65 13.20
C ASP A 2 0.53 27.92 12.26
N LEU A 3 0.34 29.19 11.87
CA LEU A 3 -0.77 29.62 11.01
C LEU A 3 -0.72 28.95 9.62
N ALA A 4 0.49 28.60 9.16
CA ALA A 4 0.73 27.86 7.93
C ALA A 4 0.19 26.41 7.99
N MET A 5 0.31 25.74 9.15
CA MET A 5 -0.15 24.36 9.35
C MET A 5 -1.67 24.27 9.33
N ARG A 6 -2.36 25.19 10.04
CA ARG A 6 -3.83 25.28 10.03
C ARG A 6 -4.40 25.54 8.64
N ARG A 7 -3.69 26.32 7.83
CA ARG A 7 -4.07 26.63 6.45
C ARG A 7 -3.86 25.44 5.50
N MET A 8 -2.92 24.55 5.82
CA MET A 8 -2.67 23.32 5.05
C MET A 8 -3.70 22.23 5.41
N GLU A 9 -4.01 22.06 6.69
CA GLU A 9 -5.06 21.15 7.19
C GLU A 9 -6.43 21.54 6.61
N SER A 10 -6.77 22.84 6.60
CA SER A 10 -8.00 23.34 6.00
C SER A 10 -8.09 23.08 4.48
N LYS A 11 -6.97 23.15 3.75
CA LYS A 11 -6.92 22.81 2.33
C LYS A 11 -7.12 21.32 2.11
N LEU A 12 -6.53 20.48 2.96
CA LEU A 12 -6.67 19.02 2.87
C LEU A 12 -8.11 18.57 3.15
N ASP A 13 -8.75 19.13 4.18
CA ASP A 13 -10.16 18.85 4.49
C ASP A 13 -11.10 19.29 3.34
N THR A 14 -10.77 20.42 2.70
CA THR A 14 -11.54 20.90 1.55
C THR A 14 -11.40 19.95 0.36
N VAL A 15 -10.20 19.44 0.09
CA VAL A 15 -9.97 18.46 -0.99
C VAL A 15 -10.68 17.15 -0.70
N ILE A 16 -10.60 16.63 0.54
CA ILE A 16 -11.31 15.41 0.94
C ILE A 16 -12.83 15.57 0.75
N ARG A 17 -13.39 16.72 1.15
CA ARG A 17 -14.81 17.01 0.96
C ARG A 17 -15.21 17.05 -0.52
N ILE A 18 -14.39 17.66 -1.38
CA ILE A 18 -14.64 17.71 -2.83
C ILE A 18 -14.57 16.30 -3.44
N LEU A 19 -13.60 15.49 -3.04
CA LEU A 19 -13.48 14.12 -3.55
C LEU A 19 -14.66 13.23 -3.10
N SER A 20 -15.16 13.41 -1.87
CA SER A 20 -16.38 12.74 -1.40
C SER A 20 -17.62 13.20 -2.17
N GLN A 21 -17.77 14.50 -2.42
CA GLN A 21 -18.90 15.03 -3.20
C GLN A 21 -18.87 14.56 -4.67
N LEU A 22 -17.70 14.52 -5.30
CA LEU A 22 -17.55 13.99 -6.65
C LEU A 22 -17.86 12.49 -6.73
N ARG A 23 -17.51 11.73 -5.68
CA ARG A 23 -17.89 10.32 -5.55
C ARG A 23 -19.41 10.14 -5.42
N GLU A 24 -20.08 11.00 -4.66
CA GLU A 24 -21.55 10.98 -4.50
C GLU A 24 -22.30 11.44 -5.76
N MET A 25 -21.77 12.44 -6.47
CA MET A 25 -22.35 12.92 -7.73
C MET A 25 -22.27 11.90 -8.86
N ASN A 26 -21.20 11.09 -8.90
CA ASN A 26 -21.04 10.02 -9.89
C ASN A 26 -22.00 8.82 -9.66
N ILE A 27 -22.64 8.73 -8.48
CA ILE A 27 -23.62 7.67 -8.17
C ILE A 27 -25.04 8.08 -8.62
N ASN A 28 -25.32 9.38 -8.81
CA ASN A 28 -26.67 9.90 -9.07
C ASN A 28 -27.02 10.09 -10.56
N SER A 29 -26.10 9.82 -11.48
CA SER A 29 -26.41 9.70 -12.91
C SER A 29 -26.83 8.27 -13.26
N SER A 30 -28.02 7.87 -12.78
CA SER A 30 -28.69 6.65 -13.23
C SER A 30 -29.63 6.99 -14.41
N PRO A 31 -29.65 6.22 -15.52
CA PRO A 31 -30.69 6.36 -16.54
C PRO A 31 -32.05 5.90 -15.98
N PRO A 32 -33.18 6.30 -16.59
CA PRO A 32 -34.51 5.93 -16.11
C PRO A 32 -34.68 4.40 -16.11
N ALA A 33 -35.23 3.88 -15.02
CA ALA A 33 -35.53 2.46 -14.83
C ALA A 33 -36.45 1.95 -15.95
N THR A 34 -35.96 0.97 -16.71
CA THR A 34 -36.79 0.10 -17.55
C THR A 34 -37.30 -1.06 -16.69
N PRO A 35 -38.44 -1.68 -17.05
CA PRO A 35 -39.07 -2.70 -16.22
C PRO A 35 -38.14 -3.90 -16.03
N VAL A 36 -37.96 -4.25 -14.76
CA VAL A 36 -37.11 -5.29 -14.23
C VAL A 36 -37.66 -6.68 -14.54
N ASP A 37 -37.45 -7.20 -15.75
CA ASP A 37 -37.79 -8.62 -16.06
C ASP A 37 -36.81 -9.32 -17.02
N PHE A 38 -35.64 -8.74 -17.32
CA PHE A 38 -34.71 -9.36 -18.29
C PHE A 38 -33.21 -9.24 -17.98
N LEU A 39 -32.83 -9.32 -16.70
CA LEU A 39 -31.46 -9.67 -16.35
C LEU A 39 -31.47 -10.88 -15.44
N GLY A 40 -30.99 -12.01 -15.96
CA GLY A 40 -30.43 -13.07 -15.14
C GLY A 40 -29.26 -12.54 -14.28
N PRO A 41 -28.57 -13.41 -13.54
CA PRO A 41 -27.42 -13.00 -12.72
C PRO A 41 -26.48 -12.14 -13.55
N LEU A 42 -26.21 -10.92 -13.07
CA LEU A 42 -25.30 -9.98 -13.70
C LEU A 42 -23.99 -10.74 -14.00
N PRO A 43 -23.47 -10.74 -15.25
CA PRO A 43 -22.19 -11.38 -15.50
C PRO A 43 -21.15 -10.67 -14.64
N ASP A 44 -20.43 -11.43 -13.82
CA ASP A 44 -19.31 -10.93 -13.04
C ASP A 44 -18.42 -10.09 -13.97
N LEU A 45 -18.26 -8.80 -13.65
CA LEU A 45 -17.26 -7.94 -14.30
C LEU A 45 -15.93 -8.72 -14.35
N PRO A 46 -15.29 -8.87 -15.51
CA PRO A 46 -14.20 -9.81 -15.65
C PRO A 46 -13.06 -9.46 -14.69
N GLU A 47 -12.74 -10.40 -13.79
CA GLU A 47 -11.53 -10.40 -12.95
C GLU A 47 -10.24 -10.20 -13.79
N GLU A 48 -10.31 -10.40 -15.10
CA GLU A 48 -9.20 -10.21 -16.06
C GLU A 48 -8.61 -8.79 -16.07
N SER A 49 -9.37 -7.76 -15.72
CA SER A 49 -8.86 -6.38 -15.75
C SER A 49 -7.81 -6.10 -14.67
N GLU A 50 -7.79 -6.87 -13.59
CA GLU A 50 -6.91 -6.62 -12.45
C GLU A 50 -5.61 -7.44 -12.52
N GLU A 51 -5.65 -8.66 -13.06
CA GLU A 51 -4.46 -9.51 -13.22
C GLU A 51 -3.46 -8.93 -14.22
N THR A 52 -3.94 -8.17 -15.22
CA THR A 52 -3.06 -7.49 -16.18
C THR A 52 -2.20 -6.40 -15.54
N THR A 53 -2.62 -5.85 -14.38
CA THR A 53 -1.96 -4.71 -13.72
C THR A 53 -0.53 -5.02 -13.27
N PHE A 54 -0.20 -6.30 -13.02
CA PHE A 54 1.09 -6.72 -12.47
C PHE A 54 1.91 -7.58 -13.43
N LEU A 55 1.54 -7.65 -14.72
CA LEU A 55 2.23 -8.47 -15.72
C LEU A 55 3.67 -8.02 -15.99
N ASP A 56 3.99 -6.77 -15.70
CA ASP A 56 5.34 -6.23 -15.84
C ASP A 56 6.23 -6.48 -14.61
N ILE A 57 5.66 -7.03 -13.53
CA ILE A 57 6.43 -7.52 -12.38
C ILE A 57 6.91 -8.94 -12.70
N PRO A 58 8.21 -9.27 -12.52
CA PRO A 58 8.72 -10.62 -12.71
C PRO A 58 7.94 -11.66 -11.88
N ALA A 59 7.76 -12.87 -12.42
CA ALA A 59 6.88 -13.89 -11.83
C ALA A 59 7.19 -14.21 -10.36
N GLN A 60 8.46 -14.15 -9.95
CA GLN A 60 8.89 -14.40 -8.57
C GLN A 60 8.45 -13.32 -7.56
N TYR A 61 8.05 -12.13 -8.04
CA TYR A 61 7.54 -11.02 -7.22
C TYR A 61 6.08 -10.68 -7.56
N ARG A 62 5.45 -11.47 -8.44
CA ARG A 62 4.06 -11.30 -8.84
C ARG A 62 3.18 -12.13 -7.91
N PHE A 63 2.26 -11.47 -7.23
CA PHE A 63 1.31 -12.11 -6.33
C PHE A 63 -0.11 -12.01 -6.89
N PRO A 64 -0.97 -13.02 -6.67
CA PRO A 64 -2.37 -12.95 -7.07
C PRO A 64 -3.07 -11.72 -6.45
N VAL A 65 -3.90 -11.05 -7.23
CA VAL A 65 -4.64 -9.86 -6.75
C VAL A 65 -5.48 -10.19 -5.52
N SER A 66 -6.11 -11.37 -5.50
CA SER A 66 -6.89 -11.88 -4.36
C SER A 66 -6.07 -12.01 -3.08
N GLU A 67 -4.79 -12.38 -3.18
CA GLU A 67 -3.87 -12.44 -2.04
C GLU A 67 -3.53 -11.04 -1.53
N ILE A 68 -3.21 -10.12 -2.43
CA ILE A 68 -2.89 -8.74 -2.06
C ILE A 68 -4.10 -8.04 -1.43
N ARG A 69 -5.31 -8.27 -1.95
CA ARG A 69 -6.58 -7.79 -1.35
C ARG A 69 -6.75 -8.30 0.07
N LYS A 70 -6.47 -9.59 0.32
CA LYS A 70 -6.51 -10.15 1.68
C LYS A 70 -5.50 -9.44 2.59
N ILE A 71 -4.27 -9.22 2.13
CA ILE A 71 -3.26 -8.50 2.93
C ILE A 71 -3.73 -7.07 3.23
N HIS A 72 -4.27 -6.36 2.24
CA HIS A 72 -4.81 -5.01 2.40
C HIS A 72 -5.97 -4.97 3.42
N ALA A 73 -6.93 -5.89 3.31
CA ALA A 73 -8.08 -5.97 4.21
C ALA A 73 -7.69 -6.21 5.69
N HIS A 74 -6.60 -6.92 5.95
CA HIS A 74 -6.09 -7.17 7.29
C HIS A 74 -5.10 -6.10 7.80
N SER A 75 -4.80 -5.08 6.98
CA SER A 75 -3.85 -4.03 7.31
C SER A 75 -4.57 -2.82 7.91
N THR A 76 -4.12 -2.34 9.07
CA THR A 76 -4.71 -1.19 9.77
C THR A 76 -4.43 0.18 9.12
N GLY A 77 -3.86 0.20 7.92
CA GLY A 77 -3.50 1.39 7.15
C GLY A 77 -2.36 1.14 6.18
N SER A 78 -2.09 2.12 5.30
CA SER A 78 -1.13 2.00 4.19
C SER A 78 0.30 1.64 4.63
N GLY A 79 0.76 2.18 5.76
CA GLY A 79 2.06 1.82 6.34
C GLY A 79 2.11 0.40 6.92
N ASN A 80 0.98 -0.15 7.40
CA ASN A 80 0.91 -1.56 7.81
C ASN A 80 0.91 -2.48 6.59
N PHE A 81 0.09 -2.12 5.61
CA PHE A 81 0.02 -2.80 4.32
C PHE A 81 1.39 -2.89 3.65
N ALA A 82 2.10 -1.76 3.52
CA ALA A 82 3.44 -1.72 2.94
C ALA A 82 4.43 -2.66 3.64
N LYS A 83 4.40 -2.77 4.98
CA LYS A 83 5.27 -3.73 5.69
C LYS A 83 4.96 -5.17 5.32
N ASN A 84 3.68 -5.53 5.22
CA ASN A 84 3.27 -6.88 4.86
C ASN A 84 3.72 -7.23 3.43
N ILE A 85 3.65 -6.27 2.51
CA ILE A 85 4.18 -6.42 1.15
C ILE A 85 5.72 -6.51 1.15
N VAL A 86 6.42 -5.75 2.00
CA VAL A 86 7.89 -5.86 2.15
C VAL A 86 8.32 -7.27 2.55
N VAL A 87 7.59 -7.97 3.43
CA VAL A 87 7.90 -9.37 3.78
C VAL A 87 7.81 -10.29 2.57
N LYS A 88 6.84 -10.04 1.67
CA LYS A 88 6.62 -10.83 0.46
C LYS A 88 7.69 -10.58 -0.60
N ILE A 89 8.12 -9.33 -0.77
CA ILE A 89 9.11 -8.93 -1.79
C ILE A 89 10.56 -9.21 -1.36
N PHE A 90 10.82 -9.15 -0.05
CA PHE A 90 12.16 -9.34 0.53
C PHE A 90 12.19 -10.45 1.59
N PRO A 91 11.71 -11.67 1.29
CA PRO A 91 11.59 -12.74 2.28
C PRO A 91 12.93 -13.11 2.92
N GLU A 92 14.04 -12.99 2.18
CA GLU A 92 15.39 -13.27 2.65
C GLU A 92 15.81 -12.40 3.85
N LEU A 93 15.23 -11.19 3.97
CA LEU A 93 15.53 -10.27 5.05
C LEU A 93 14.91 -10.68 6.40
N PHE A 94 13.87 -11.54 6.36
CA PHE A 94 13.09 -11.96 7.51
C PHE A 94 13.38 -13.40 7.97
N THR A 95 14.51 -13.95 7.52
CA THR A 95 15.04 -15.23 8.00
C THR A 95 15.48 -15.19 9.47
N SER A 96 15.78 -16.34 10.06
CA SER A 96 16.25 -16.47 11.46
C SER A 96 17.51 -15.62 11.74
N CYS A 97 18.34 -15.38 10.72
CA CYS A 97 19.53 -14.51 10.80
C CYS A 97 19.19 -13.01 10.90
N ASN A 98 17.92 -12.61 10.77
CA ASN A 98 17.42 -11.24 10.90
C ASN A 98 18.25 -10.18 10.13
N VAL A 99 18.73 -10.53 8.92
CA VAL A 99 19.63 -9.68 8.14
C VAL A 99 19.03 -8.31 7.78
N ARG A 100 17.69 -8.16 7.85
CA ARG A 100 16.99 -6.86 7.72
C ARG A 100 17.54 -5.74 8.60
N LEU A 101 18.14 -6.06 9.76
CA LEU A 101 18.66 -5.03 10.68
C LEU A 101 19.75 -4.18 10.04
N GLY A 102 20.49 -4.77 9.08
CA GLY A 102 21.51 -4.09 8.28
C GLY A 102 20.97 -3.26 7.11
N TYR A 103 19.65 -3.19 6.93
CA TYR A 103 19.02 -2.48 5.80
C TYR A 103 18.18 -1.27 6.25
N SER A 104 18.00 -0.35 5.32
CA SER A 104 17.01 0.74 5.37
C SER A 104 16.48 1.01 3.95
N TYR A 105 15.38 1.75 3.85
CA TYR A 105 14.72 2.02 2.58
C TYR A 105 15.62 2.71 1.54
N PHE A 106 16.48 3.65 1.99
CA PHE A 106 17.41 4.42 1.14
C PHE A 106 18.90 4.16 1.49
N GLY A 107 19.19 3.16 2.32
CA GLY A 107 20.55 2.92 2.82
C GLY A 107 21.06 4.03 3.78
N GLY A 108 22.37 4.02 4.00
CA GLY A 108 23.12 5.10 4.68
C GLY A 108 22.95 5.16 6.19
N GLY A 109 23.09 6.38 6.73
CA GLY A 109 23.10 6.67 8.17
C GLY A 109 24.42 6.32 8.86
N VAL A 110 24.48 6.54 10.18
CA VAL A 110 25.69 6.33 11.01
C VAL A 110 26.20 4.88 10.96
N LEU A 111 25.30 3.92 10.73
CA LEU A 111 25.61 2.49 10.67
C LEU A 111 25.86 1.98 9.25
N ALA A 112 25.98 2.86 8.25
CA ALA A 112 26.21 2.51 6.85
C ALA A 112 25.28 1.38 6.35
N LYS A 113 23.97 1.52 6.62
CA LYS A 113 22.98 0.50 6.26
C LYS A 113 22.90 0.32 4.75
N LYS A 114 22.66 -0.92 4.33
CA LYS A 114 22.40 -1.24 2.93
C LYS A 114 21.03 -0.72 2.50
N GLU A 115 20.94 -0.26 1.27
CA GLU A 115 19.66 0.09 0.66
C GLU A 115 18.88 -1.19 0.31
N LEU A 116 17.56 -1.15 0.44
CA LEU A 116 16.71 -2.16 -0.20
C LEU A 116 16.88 -2.10 -1.72
N ASP A 117 16.85 -3.26 -2.38
CA ASP A 117 16.98 -3.34 -3.84
C ASP A 117 16.05 -2.32 -4.54
N PRO A 118 16.60 -1.34 -5.29
CA PRO A 118 15.81 -0.27 -5.88
C PRO A 118 14.76 -0.76 -6.87
N VAL A 119 15.04 -1.83 -7.62
CA VAL A 119 14.10 -2.42 -8.57
C VAL A 119 12.93 -3.03 -7.82
N ARG A 120 13.19 -3.80 -6.76
CA ARG A 120 12.13 -4.41 -5.95
C ARG A 120 11.29 -3.39 -5.18
N LYS A 121 11.85 -2.24 -4.81
CA LYS A 121 11.06 -1.12 -4.26
C LYS A 121 10.00 -0.62 -5.25
N THR A 122 10.26 -0.65 -6.55
CA THR A 122 9.23 -0.28 -7.54
C THR A 122 8.03 -1.24 -7.53
N TYR A 123 8.24 -2.52 -7.23
CA TYR A 123 7.14 -3.49 -7.10
C TYR A 123 6.33 -3.22 -5.83
N LEU A 124 7.00 -2.89 -4.72
CA LEU A 124 6.35 -2.45 -3.49
C LEU A 124 5.46 -1.23 -3.76
N GLU A 125 5.99 -0.23 -4.47
CA GLU A 125 5.25 0.98 -4.84
C GLU A 125 4.01 0.64 -5.67
N ARG A 126 4.11 -0.23 -6.68
CA ARG A 126 2.95 -0.65 -7.49
C ARG A 126 1.83 -1.28 -6.66
N TYR A 127 2.17 -2.23 -5.78
CA TYR A 127 1.15 -2.86 -4.93
C TYR A 127 0.52 -1.88 -3.96
N VAL A 128 1.30 -0.98 -3.36
CA VAL A 128 0.78 0.03 -2.43
C VAL A 128 -0.11 1.04 -3.15
N LEU A 129 0.34 1.56 -4.30
CA LEU A 129 -0.40 2.56 -5.08
C LEU A 129 -1.69 2.02 -5.71
N PHE A 130 -1.80 0.71 -5.93
CA PHE A 130 -3.04 0.10 -6.38
C PHE A 130 -4.19 0.31 -5.39
N PHE A 131 -3.91 0.26 -4.08
CA PHE A 131 -4.92 0.46 -3.02
C PHE A 131 -4.92 1.88 -2.45
N HIS A 132 -3.79 2.57 -2.53
CA HIS A 132 -3.55 3.89 -1.93
C HIS A 132 -3.00 4.88 -2.97
N PRO A 133 -3.80 5.28 -3.97
CA PRO A 133 -3.35 6.16 -5.05
C PRO A 133 -2.91 7.55 -4.55
N GLU A 134 -3.37 7.99 -3.37
CA GLU A 134 -2.94 9.22 -2.71
C GLU A 134 -1.44 9.25 -2.39
N LEU A 135 -0.79 8.09 -2.33
CA LEU A 135 0.65 7.96 -2.05
C LEU A 135 1.53 8.14 -3.28
N ARG A 136 0.97 8.46 -4.45
CA ARG A 136 1.73 8.68 -5.69
C ARG A 136 2.68 9.88 -5.58
N ASP A 137 2.36 10.84 -4.73
CA ASP A 137 3.27 11.94 -4.38
C ASP A 137 4.44 11.39 -3.53
N GLN A 138 5.66 11.59 -4.04
CA GLN A 138 6.88 11.10 -3.41
C GLN A 138 7.15 11.69 -2.02
N ASN A 139 6.69 12.92 -1.74
CA ASN A 139 6.77 13.48 -0.40
C ASN A 139 5.83 12.74 0.54
N ILE A 140 4.58 12.52 0.11
CA ILE A 140 3.61 11.76 0.92
C ILE A 140 4.14 10.35 1.18
N TRP A 141 4.66 9.66 0.16
CA TRP A 141 5.32 8.36 0.30
C TRP A 141 6.47 8.40 1.33
N LYS A 142 7.37 9.37 1.19
CA LYS A 142 8.54 9.56 2.07
C LYS A 142 8.15 9.82 3.53
N TYR A 143 7.04 10.49 3.80
CA TYR A 143 6.60 10.78 5.16
C TYR A 143 5.68 9.72 5.76
N SER A 144 4.95 8.96 4.93
CA SER A 144 3.96 7.97 5.41
C SER A 144 4.48 6.53 5.40
N ILE A 145 5.18 6.12 4.34
CA ILE A 145 5.58 4.72 4.12
C ILE A 145 6.99 4.47 4.60
N VAL A 146 7.96 5.28 4.16
CA VAL A 146 9.39 5.07 4.45
C VAL A 146 9.67 4.94 5.96
N PRO A 147 9.12 5.77 6.86
CA PRO A 147 9.36 5.64 8.29
C PRO A 147 8.83 4.32 8.86
N LYS A 148 7.66 3.84 8.39
CA LYS A 148 7.04 2.59 8.84
C LYS A 148 7.81 1.37 8.37
N VAL A 149 8.30 1.39 7.14
CA VAL A 149 9.19 0.35 6.61
C VAL A 149 10.52 0.34 7.38
N ASN A 150 11.16 1.50 7.58
CA ASN A 150 12.41 1.59 8.34
C ASN A 150 12.25 1.19 9.81
N GLU A 151 11.13 1.53 10.45
CA GLU A 151 10.79 1.05 11.78
C GLU A 151 10.70 -0.48 11.81
N PHE A 152 10.04 -1.08 10.82
CA PHE A 152 9.90 -2.52 10.71
C PHE A 152 11.24 -3.24 10.47
N LEU A 153 12.10 -2.69 9.62
CA LEU A 153 13.44 -3.22 9.36
C LEU A 153 14.37 -3.10 10.58
N ARG A 154 14.16 -2.10 11.45
CA ARG A 154 14.93 -1.91 12.70
C ARG A 154 14.47 -2.79 13.86
N ARG A 155 13.19 -3.15 13.91
CA ARG A 155 12.65 -3.97 15.01
C ARG A 155 13.11 -5.42 14.85
N GLY A 156 13.94 -5.88 15.78
CA GLY A 156 14.24 -7.31 15.94
C GLY A 156 12.95 -8.11 16.12
N ALA A 157 12.96 -9.40 15.75
CA ALA A 157 11.81 -10.25 16.03
C ALA A 157 11.60 -10.19 17.55
N ARG A 158 10.38 -9.88 18.01
CA ARG A 158 10.08 -10.09 19.43
C ARG A 158 10.41 -11.55 19.69
N LYS A 159 11.38 -11.84 20.56
CA LYS A 159 11.49 -13.18 21.12
C LYS A 159 10.14 -13.43 21.79
N ALA A 160 9.30 -14.25 21.18
CA ALA A 160 8.20 -14.84 21.92
C ALA A 160 8.86 -15.77 22.94
N GLY A 161 8.68 -15.47 24.23
CA GLY A 161 9.11 -16.33 25.33
C GLY A 161 10.31 -15.83 26.12
N THR A 162 10.04 -15.34 27.33
CA THR A 162 10.66 -15.97 28.49
C THR A 162 9.50 -16.56 29.29
N GLU A 163 9.04 -17.74 28.89
CA GLU A 163 8.39 -18.66 29.83
C GLU A 163 9.53 -19.36 30.59
N LEU A 164 9.61 -19.09 31.89
CA LEU A 164 10.20 -19.93 32.92
C LEU A 164 9.22 -19.93 34.10
#